data_AF-A0AAW2W800-F1
#
_entry.id   AF-A0AAW2W800-F1
#
_cell.length_a   1.000
_cell.length_b   1.000
_cell.length_c   1.000
_cell.angle_alpha   90.00
_cell.angle_beta   90.00
_cell.angle_gamma   90.00
#
_symmetry.space_group_name_H-M   'P 1'
#
loop_
_entity.id
_entity.type
_entity.pdbx_description
1 polymer ?
#
loop_
_entity_poly.entity_id
_entity_poly.type
_entity_poly.pdbx_seq_one_letter_code
_entity_poly.pdbx_strand_id
1 'polypeptide(L)' 'WVDDSKSQSGYIFRLNGGAVSWKSSNQDTTADSTTEAEYIAASEAAKEAVWIKNYIQELV' A
#
# COMPACT_ATOMS: atom_id res chain seq x y z
N TRP A 1 12.85 -20.95 7.83
CA TRP A 1 13.51 -19.64 7.69
C TRP A 1 12.58 -18.78 6.87
N VAL A 2 11.87 -17.87 7.52
CA VAL A 2 11.10 -16.85 6.82
C VAL A 2 12.12 -15.86 6.25
N ASP A 3 11.94 -15.48 5.00
CA ASP A 3 12.81 -14.55 4.30
C ASP A 3 12.57 -13.12 4.85
N ASP A 4 13.31 -12.75 5.90
CA ASP A 4 13.33 -11.41 6.50
C ASP A 4 14.14 -10.40 5.67
N SER A 5 14.64 -10.78 4.48
CA SER A 5 15.42 -9.86 3.63
C SER A 5 14.55 -8.86 2.86
N LYS A 6 13.23 -9.07 2.84
CA LYS A 6 12.31 -8.22 2.06
C LYS A 6 11.92 -6.97 2.83
N SER A 7 11.91 -5.85 2.12
CA SER A 7 11.40 -4.59 2.66
C SER A 7 9.91 -4.69 2.99
N GLN A 8 9.43 -3.83 3.89
CA GLN A 8 8.03 -3.78 4.30
C GLN A 8 7.30 -2.67 3.55
N SER A 9 6.11 -2.97 3.02
CA SER A 9 5.18 -2.00 2.46
C SER A 9 4.02 -1.78 3.42
N GLY A 10 3.52 -0.54 3.46
CA GLY A 10 2.30 -0.25 4.18
C GLY A 10 1.64 1.07 3.77
N TYR A 11 0.34 1.14 4.00
CA TYR A 11 -0.47 2.33 3.76
C TYR A 11 -1.63 2.39 4.76
N ILE A 12 -2.19 3.59 4.92
CA ILE A 12 -3.44 3.83 5.65
C ILE A 12 -4.26 4.89 4.92
N PHE A 13 -5.48 4.53 4.55
CA PHE A 13 -6.48 5.44 4.00
C PHE A 13 -7.50 5.77 5.07
N ARG A 14 -7.81 7.06 5.23
CA ARG A 14 -8.77 7.55 6.21
C ARG A 14 -9.92 8.26 5.52
N LEU A 15 -11.12 8.08 6.06
CA LEU A 15 -12.35 8.77 5.66
C LEU A 15 -13.06 9.25 6.92
N ASN A 16 -13.47 10.52 6.96
CA ASN A 16 -14.13 11.14 8.11
C ASN A 16 -13.41 10.92 9.45
N GLY A 17 -12.07 10.92 9.43
CA GLY A 17 -11.23 10.70 10.61
C GLY A 17 -11.04 9.24 11.02
N GLY A 18 -11.79 8.29 10.45
CA GLY A 18 -11.63 6.85 10.66
C GLY A 18 -10.74 6.19 9.61
N ALA A 19 -10.00 5.15 9.98
CA ALA A 19 -9.27 4.31 9.01
C ALA A 19 -10.24 3.39 8.27
N VAL A 20 -10.21 3.39 6.94
CA VAL A 20 -11.12 2.60 6.09
C VAL A 20 -10.41 1.50 5.30
N SER A 21 -9.13 1.69 5.00
CA SER A 21 -8.28 0.65 4.39
C SER A 21 -6.85 0.81 4.89
N TRP A 22 -6.18 -0.28 5.23
CA TRP A 22 -4.79 -0.29 5.63
C TRP A 22 -4.14 -1.62 5.28
N LYS A 23 -2.83 -1.58 5.05
CA LYS A 23 -2.00 -2.77 4.82
C LYS A 23 -0.66 -2.55 5.49
N SER A 24 -0.09 -3.64 6.01
CA SER A 24 1.31 -3.72 6.42
C SER A 24 1.79 -5.14 6.13
N SER A 25 2.69 -5.30 5.17
CA SER A 25 3.16 -6.62 4.72
C SER A 25 4.57 -6.50 4.16
N ASN A 26 5.32 -7.61 4.19
CA ASN A 26 6.53 -7.73 3.41
C ASN A 26 6.19 -7.56 1.92
N GLN A 27 7.08 -6.89 1.19
CA GLN A 27 7.02 -6.76 -0.25
C GLN A 27 7.13 -8.14 -0.90
N ASP A 28 6.40 -8.36 -2.00
CA ASP A 28 6.47 -9.63 -2.73
C ASP A 28 7.84 -9.79 -3.41
N THR A 29 8.43 -8.68 -3.86
CA THR A 29 9.74 -8.60 -4.50
C THR A 29 10.77 -8.00 -3.53
N THR A 30 11.99 -8.54 -3.54
CA THR A 30 13.13 -7.92 -2.85
C THR A 30 13.57 -6.68 -3.62
N ALA A 31 13.51 -5.51 -3.00
CA ALA A 31 14.01 -4.27 -3.60
C ALA A 31 15.54 -4.21 -3.55
N ASP A 32 16.17 -3.76 -4.64
CA ASP A 32 17.62 -3.60 -4.74
C ASP A 32 18.10 -2.30 -4.05
N SER A 33 17.18 -1.40 -3.70
CA SER A 33 17.46 -0.14 -3.01
C SER A 33 16.29 0.32 -2.14
N THR A 34 16.56 1.25 -1.22
CA THR A 34 15.49 1.89 -0.41
C THR A 34 14.52 2.68 -1.28
N THR A 35 15.01 3.36 -2.32
CA THR A 35 14.17 4.12 -3.26
C THR A 35 13.19 3.21 -4.01
N GLU A 36 13.65 2.03 -4.41
CA GLU A 36 12.79 1.04 -5.05
C GLU A 36 11.74 0.50 -4.06
N ALA A 37 12.13 0.21 -2.81
CA ALA A 37 11.19 -0.19 -1.78
C ALA A 37 10.12 0.89 -1.52
N GLU A 38 10.50 2.17 -1.46
CA GLU A 38 9.57 3.30 -1.34
C GLU A 38 8.63 3.39 -2.55
N TYR A 39 9.16 3.19 -3.76
CA TYR A 39 8.36 3.19 -4.98
C TYR A 39 7.34 2.04 -5.01
N ILE A 40 7.75 0.83 -4.58
CA ILE A 40 6.85 -0.33 -4.46
C ILE A 40 5.71 0.00 -3.49
N ALA A 41 6.03 0.48 -2.29
CA ALA A 41 5.02 0.86 -1.30
C ALA A 41 4.07 1.96 -1.81
N ALA A 42 4.59 3.00 -2.47
CA ALA A 42 3.79 4.06 -3.07
C ALA A 42 2.89 3.54 -4.19
N SER A 43 3.38 2.60 -5.00
CA SER A 43 2.60 1.99 -6.08
C SER A 43 1.43 1.15 -5.55
N GLU A 44 1.63 0.42 -4.46
CA GLU A 44 0.54 -0.33 -3.79
C GLU A 44 -0.50 0.62 -3.22
N ALA A 45 -0.08 1.68 -2.53
CA ALA A 45 -0.98 2.70 -2.02
C ALA A 45 -1.76 3.38 -3.15
N ALA A 46 -1.12 3.70 -4.27
CA ALA A 46 -1.78 4.32 -5.42
C ALA A 46 -2.86 3.41 -6.03
N LYS A 47 -2.60 2.11 -6.16
CA LYS A 47 -3.60 1.14 -6.62
C LYS A 47 -4.83 1.12 -5.72
N GLU A 48 -4.61 1.08 -4.40
CA GLU A 48 -5.69 1.13 -3.41
C GLU A 48 -6.46 2.46 -3.50
N ALA A 49 -5.76 3.59 -3.62
CA ALA A 49 -6.38 4.91 -3.75
C ALA A 49 -7.29 5.02 -4.99
N VAL A 50 -6.85 4.48 -6.13
CA VAL A 50 -7.66 4.44 -7.36
C VAL A 50 -8.90 3.58 -7.16
N TRP A 51 -8.75 2.42 -6.51
CA TRP A 51 -9.89 1.55 -6.21
C TRP A 51 -10.91 2.25 -5.30
N ILE A 52 -10.46 2.83 -4.18
CA ILE A 52 -11.32 3.58 -3.25
C ILE A 52 -12.03 4.73 -3.96
N LYS A 53 -11.31 5.48 -4.80
CA LYS A 53 -11.89 6.58 -5.59
C LYS A 53 -13.02 6.07 -6.49
N ASN A 54 -12.78 5.02 -7.26
CA ASN A 54 -13.78 4.46 -8.16
C ASN A 54 -15.00 3.93 -7.38
N TYR A 55 -14.76 3.26 -6.25
CA TYR A 55 -15.81 2.75 -5.38
C TYR A 55 -16.71 3.88 -4.84
N ILE A 56 -16.12 4.99 -4.37
CA ILE A 56 -16.88 6.15 -3.90
C ILE A 56 -17.66 6.79 -5.05
N GLN A 57 -17.10 6.84 -6.26
CA GLN A 57 -17.79 7.40 -7.43
C GLN A 57 -18.99 6.56 -7.89
N GLU A 58 -19.01 5.26 -7.65
CA GLU A 58 -20.15 4.40 -7.97
C GLU A 58 -21.30 4.55 -6.94
N LEU A 59 -20.96 4.93 -5.71
CA LEU A 59 -21.93 5.10 -4.61
C LEU A 59 -22.66 6.45 -4.63
N VAL A 60 -22.17 7.42 -5.42
CA VAL A 60 -22.71 8.80 -5.52
C VAL A 60 -23.40 8.98 -6.86
#